data_AF-A0A2E1AGH6-F1
#
_entry.id   AF-A0A2E1AGH6-F1
#
_cell.length_a   1.000
_cell.length_b   1.000
_cell.length_c   1.000
_cell.angle_alpha   90.00
_cell.angle_beta   90.00
_cell.angle_gamma   90.00
#
_symmetry.space_group_name_H-M   'P 1'
#
loop_
_entity.id
_entity.type
_entity.pdbx_description
1 polymer ?
#
loop_
_entity_poly.entity_id
_entity_poly.type
_entity_poly.pdbx_seq_one_letter_code
_entity_poly.pdbx_strand_id
1 'polypeptide(L)'
;MFNTGMSVDILRDCLVAAAPLDLLGMRLLQTCPQPGLYPTDLPRETLKEAVSEIVDYTGRCTAVARRLSHLAPIPLTTTEILEFGL
;
A
#
# COMPACT_ATOMS: atom_id res chain seq x y z
N MET A 1 -27.16 21.15 11.39
CA MET A 1 -26.25 22.22 10.92
C MET A 1 -24.85 21.64 10.90
N PHE A 2 -24.20 21.70 9.73
CA PHE A 2 -22.83 21.30 9.39
C PHE A 2 -22.33 19.96 9.95
N ASN A 3 -22.40 18.95 9.08
CA ASN A 3 -21.54 17.76 9.11
C ASN A 3 -20.10 18.24 9.34
N THR A 4 -19.53 18.05 10.53
CA THR A 4 -18.08 18.17 10.77
C THR A 4 -17.38 16.99 10.12
N GLY A 5 -17.54 16.90 8.80
CA GLY A 5 -16.84 15.94 7.97
C GLY A 5 -15.36 16.29 7.97
N MET A 6 -14.53 15.26 8.05
CA MET A 6 -13.08 15.36 7.85
C MET A 6 -12.80 16.20 6.60
N SER A 7 -12.06 17.31 6.75
CA SER A 7 -11.71 18.15 5.60
C SER A 7 -10.70 17.42 4.71
N VAL A 8 -10.64 17.82 3.44
CA VAL A 8 -9.66 17.28 2.48
C VAL A 8 -8.22 17.48 2.99
N ASP A 9 -7.94 18.61 3.65
CA ASP A 9 -6.63 18.89 4.24
C ASP A 9 -6.27 17.88 5.35
N ILE A 10 -7.21 17.56 6.25
CA ILE A 10 -6.98 16.57 7.31
C ILE A 10 -6.72 15.18 6.71
N LEU A 11 -7.45 14.82 5.65
CA LEU A 11 -7.22 13.55 4.96
C LEU A 11 -5.85 13.52 4.26
N ARG A 12 -5.45 14.62 3.63
CA ARG A 12 -4.12 14.76 3.02
C ARG A 12 -3.02 14.63 4.07
N ASP A 13 -3.15 15.32 5.20
CA ASP A 13 -2.20 15.25 6.31
C ASP A 13 -2.11 13.82 6.87
N CYS A 14 -3.24 13.12 6.98
CA CYS A 14 -3.27 11.71 7.39
C CYS A 14 -2.54 10.79 6.40
N LEU A 15 -2.69 11.03 5.09
CA LEU A 15 -2.02 10.25 4.04
C LEU A 15 -0.51 10.53 4.02
N VAL A 16 -0.10 11.80 4.15
CA VAL A 16 1.32 12.19 4.20
C VAL A 16 2.01 11.66 5.46
N ALA A 17 1.29 11.61 6.59
CA ALA A 17 1.81 11.06 7.84
C ALA A 17 1.85 9.52 7.87
N ALA A 18 1.23 8.84 6.89
CA ALA A 18 1.27 7.39 6.82
C ALA A 18 2.71 6.93 6.55
N ALA A 19 3.21 6.03 7.40
CA ALA A 19 4.54 5.48 7.20
C ALA A 19 4.59 4.75 5.84
N PRO A 20 5.65 4.97 5.03
CA PRO A 20 5.85 4.22 3.80
C PRO A 20 5.81 2.71 4.07
N LEU A 21 5.17 1.98 3.16
CA LEU A 21 5.14 0.53 3.23
C LEU A 21 6.53 -0.02 2.87
N ASP A 22 7.22 -0.59 3.85
CA ASP A 22 8.52 -1.27 3.66
C ASP A 22 8.36 -2.77 3.92
N LEU A 23 8.08 -3.53 2.86
CA LEU A 23 8.09 -5.00 2.90
C LEU A 23 9.39 -5.51 2.27
N LEU A 24 9.99 -6.54 2.87
CA LEU A 24 11.15 -7.24 2.35
C LEU A 24 10.92 -7.67 0.89
N GLY A 25 9.75 -8.23 0.59
CA GLY A 25 9.41 -8.65 -0.77
C GLY A 25 9.37 -7.49 -1.77
N MET A 26 8.92 -6.29 -1.36
CA MET A 26 8.93 -5.11 -2.24
C MET A 26 10.35 -4.63 -2.51
N ARG A 27 11.22 -4.60 -1.49
CA ARG A 27 12.65 -4.27 -1.66
C ARG A 27 13.35 -5.24 -2.61
N LEU A 28 13.10 -6.54 -2.46
CA LEU A 28 13.66 -7.57 -3.34
C LEU A 28 13.21 -7.37 -4.80
N LEU A 29 11.94 -7.04 -5.03
CA LEU A 29 11.44 -6.74 -6.37
C LEU A 29 12.11 -5.48 -6.97
N GLN A 30 12.32 -4.43 -6.17
CA GLN A 30 13.03 -3.23 -6.62
C GLN A 30 14.49 -3.50 -6.99
N THR A 31 15.14 -4.44 -6.30
CA THR A 31 16.51 -4.86 -6.65
C THR A 31 16.60 -5.71 -7.93
N CYS A 32 15.46 -6.20 -8.44
CA CYS A 32 15.36 -6.98 -9.68
C CYS A 32 14.55 -6.23 -10.74
N PRO A 33 15.14 -5.24 -11.43
CA PRO A 33 14.43 -4.35 -12.34
C PRO A 33 13.91 -5.03 -13.62
N GLN A 34 14.31 -6.28 -13.90
CA GLN A 34 13.92 -7.00 -15.10
C GLN A 34 12.88 -8.09 -14.79
N PRO A 35 11.64 -7.97 -15.31
CA PRO A 35 10.61 -9.00 -15.19
C PRO A 35 11.13 -10.34 -15.74
N GLY A 36 11.10 -11.39 -14.91
CA GLY A 36 11.55 -12.74 -15.28
C GLY A 36 12.98 -13.09 -14.89
N LEU A 37 13.78 -12.12 -14.43
CA LEU A 37 15.06 -12.38 -13.77
C LEU A 37 14.85 -12.41 -12.26
N TYR A 38 14.69 -13.63 -11.74
CA TYR A 38 14.68 -13.85 -10.30
C TYR A 38 16.12 -13.87 -9.79
N PRO A 39 16.38 -13.32 -8.59
CA PRO A 39 17.71 -13.37 -8.01
C PRO A 39 18.07 -14.83 -7.74
N THR A 40 19.01 -15.37 -8.52
CA THR A 40 19.49 -16.76 -8.40
C THR A 40 20.28 -17.00 -7.11
N ASP A 41 20.81 -15.93 -6.52
CA ASP A 41 21.62 -15.99 -5.30
C ASP A 41 20.82 -15.67 -4.03
N LEU A 42 19.49 -15.60 -4.12
CA LEU A 42 18.65 -15.30 -2.95
C LEU A 42 18.50 -16.56 -2.07
N PRO A 43 18.83 -16.48 -0.76
CA PRO A 43 18.58 -17.59 0.15
C PRO A 43 17.09 -17.96 0.20
N ARG A 44 16.80 -19.26 0.20
CA ARG A 44 15.43 -19.78 0.23
C ARG A 44 14.62 -19.24 1.41
N GLU A 45 15.24 -19.10 2.58
CA GLU A 45 14.54 -18.58 3.77
C GLU A 45 14.15 -17.11 3.60
N THR A 46 15.01 -16.29 2.98
CA THR A 46 14.70 -14.90 2.65
C THR A 46 13.52 -14.81 1.69
N LEU A 47 13.47 -15.69 0.67
CA LEU A 47 12.34 -15.74 -0.26
C LEU A 47 11.04 -16.13 0.46
N LYS A 48 11.10 -17.13 1.34
CA LYS A 48 9.93 -17.59 2.11
C LYS A 48 9.40 -16.50 3.02
N GLU A 49 10.27 -15.78 3.71
CA GLU A 49 9.90 -14.65 4.57
C GLU A 49 9.25 -13.53 3.75
N ALA A 50 9.88 -13.12 2.65
CA ALA A 50 9.36 -12.09 1.76
C ALA A 50 7.97 -12.42 1.19
N VAL A 51 7.76 -13.68 0.77
CA VAL A 51 6.45 -14.14 0.26
C VAL A 51 5.42 -14.17 1.37
N SER A 52 5.76 -14.69 2.55
CA SER A 52 4.83 -14.77 3.68
C SER A 52 4.38 -13.37 4.10
N GLU A 53 5.32 -12.42 4.16
CA GLU A 53 5.04 -11.03 4.50
C GLU A 53 4.08 -10.36 3.51
N ILE A 54 4.28 -10.55 2.19
CA ILE A 54 3.38 -10.02 1.15
C ILE A 54 1.98 -10.62 1.30
N VAL A 55 1.87 -11.94 1.50
CA VAL A 55 0.58 -12.62 1.67
C VAL A 55 -0.16 -12.09 2.90
N ASP A 56 0.54 -11.98 4.02
CA ASP A 56 -0.05 -11.49 5.28
C ASP A 56 -0.50 -10.02 5.14
N TYR A 57 0.32 -9.17 4.52
CA TYR A 57 -0.04 -7.78 4.26
C TYR A 57 -1.27 -7.68 3.35
N THR A 58 -1.30 -8.45 2.26
CA THR A 58 -2.45 -8.51 1.34
C THR A 58 -3.72 -8.97 2.05
N GLY A 59 -3.61 -9.93 2.97
CA GLY A 59 -4.71 -10.39 3.81
C GLY A 59 -5.26 -9.28 4.70
N ARG A 60 -4.38 -8.51 5.36
CA ARG A 60 -4.78 -7.33 6.17
C ARG A 60 -5.47 -6.27 5.32
N CYS A 61 -4.90 -5.92 4.16
CA CYS A 61 -5.49 -4.95 3.24
C CYS A 61 -6.88 -5.39 2.76
N THR A 62 -7.04 -6.66 2.40
CA THR A 62 -8.33 -7.23 1.98
C THR A 62 -9.37 -7.13 3.10
N ALA A 63 -8.99 -7.47 4.33
CA ALA A 63 -9.89 -7.38 5.48
C ALA A 63 -10.32 -5.93 5.75
N VAL A 64 -9.39 -4.97 5.69
CA VAL A 64 -9.68 -3.55 5.84
C VAL A 64 -10.57 -3.05 4.70
N ALA A 65 -10.25 -3.36 3.45
CA ALA A 65 -11.05 -2.98 2.29
C ALA A 65 -12.51 -3.46 2.40
N ARG A 66 -12.72 -4.70 2.84
CA ARG A 66 -14.07 -5.23 3.10
C ARG A 66 -14.81 -4.41 4.16
N ARG A 67 -14.13 -4.03 5.24
CA ARG A 67 -14.74 -3.17 6.30
C ARG A 67 -15.07 -1.77 5.79
N LEU A 68 -14.21 -1.20 4.95
CA LEU A 68 -14.39 0.13 4.38
C LEU A 68 -15.42 0.17 3.24
N SER A 69 -15.74 -0.97 2.62
CA SER A 69 -16.65 -1.05 1.46
C SER A 69 -18.07 -0.52 1.73
N HIS A 70 -18.48 -0.45 2.99
CA HIS A 70 -19.79 0.07 3.40
C HIS A 70 -19.78 1.58 3.67
N LEU A 71 -18.62 2.24 3.62
CA LEU A 71 -18.50 3.69 3.79
C LEU A 71 -18.70 4.38 2.44
N ALA A 72 -19.30 5.58 2.47
CA ALA A 72 -19.37 6.41 1.28
C ALA A 72 -17.94 6.87 0.90
N PRO A 73 -17.42 6.53 -0.29
CA PRO A 73 -16.10 6.97 -0.70
C PRO A 73 -16.08 8.50 -0.83
N ILE A 74 -15.00 9.13 -0.38
CA ILE A 74 -14.73 10.55 -0.62
C ILE A 74 -13.87 10.62 -1.88
N PRO A 75 -14.42 11.05 -3.04
CA PRO A 75 -13.66 11.12 -4.26
C PRO A 75 -12.66 12.27 -4.17
N LEU A 76 -11.37 11.95 -4.29
CA LEU A 76 -10.30 12.93 -4.36
C LEU A 76 -10.16 13.40 -5.82
N THR A 77 -11.05 14.30 -6.26
CA THR A 77 -11.04 14.78 -7.65
C THR A 77 -10.07 15.94 -7.90
N THR A 78 -9.53 16.53 -6.84
CA THR A 78 -8.67 17.73 -6.90
C THR A 78 -7.25 17.46 -6.40
N THR A 79 -6.91 16.20 -6.12
CA THR A 79 -5.60 15.82 -5.58
C THR A 79 -4.92 14.89 -6.56
N GLU A 80 -3.84 15.37 -7.19
CA GLU A 80 -2.94 14.52 -7.95
C GLU A 80 -2.11 13.69 -6.96
N ILE A 81 -2.24 12.37 -7.01
CA ILE A 81 -1.44 11.45 -6.21
C ILE A 81 -0.48 10.74 -7.17
N LEU A 82 0.61 11.46 -7.48
CA LEU A 82 1.66 11.05 -8.42
C LEU A 82 2.18 9.62 -8.16
N GLU A 83 2.20 9.17 -6.91
CA GLU A 83 2.64 7.83 -6.48
C GLU A 83 1.77 6.69 -7.04
N PHE A 84 0.52 6.97 -7.40
CA PHE A 84 -0.41 6.00 -7.99
C PHE A 84 -0.79 6.32 -9.44
N GLY A 85 -0.21 7.38 -10.04
CA GLY A 85 -0.51 7.80 -11.40
C GLY A 85 -1.95 8.30 -11.60
N LEU A 86 -2.59 8.80 -10.53
CA LEU A 86 -3.97 9.32 -10.49
C LEU A 86 -3.98 10.84 -10.30
#